data_AF-A0A4D6KEQ3-F1
#
_entry.id   AF-A0A4D6KEQ3-F1
#
_cell.length_a   1.000
_cell.length_b   1.000
_cell.length_c   1.000
_cell.angle_alpha   90.00
_cell.angle_beta   90.00
_cell.angle_gamma   90.00
#
_symmetry.space_group_name_H-M   'P 1'
#
loop_
_entity.id
_entity.type
_entity.pdbx_description
1 polymer ?
#
loop_
_entity_poly.entity_id
_entity_poly.type
_entity_poly.pdbx_seq_one_letter_code
_entity_poly.pdbx_strand_id
1 'polypeptide(L)'
;MGLGSTAKKVQKLADLAEKMYKRINHMVEQLQDLRGTVDETGARVEEIERELEQHRTLLEAIAEEHDIDVDSAVTDAVIQDAEGADPSGDAASPEDPDTAGTPSETTEDAD
;
A
#
# COMPACT_ATOMS: atom_id res chain seq x y z
N MET A 1 12.97 64.83 25.50
CA MET A 1 13.11 63.36 25.34
C MET A 1 12.03 62.85 24.39
N GLY A 2 12.31 62.67 23.09
CA GLY A 2 11.25 62.27 22.15
C GLY A 2 11.72 61.82 20.76
N LEU A 3 12.84 62.35 20.25
CA LEU A 3 13.35 61.97 18.92
C LEU A 3 14.07 60.59 18.93
N GLY A 4 14.72 60.23 20.03
CA GLY A 4 15.44 58.95 20.16
C GLY A 4 14.53 57.73 20.29
N SER A 5 13.30 57.88 20.80
CA SER A 5 12.33 56.77 20.90
C SER A 5 11.68 56.46 19.55
N THR A 6 11.45 57.47 18.70
CA THR A 6 10.95 57.28 17.33
C THR A 6 12.03 56.64 16.44
N ALA A 7 13.28 57.09 16.53
CA ALA A 7 14.40 56.45 15.81
C ALA A 7 14.56 54.96 16.19
N LYS A 8 14.49 54.62 17.49
CA LYS A 8 14.51 53.22 17.95
C LYS A 8 13.32 52.40 17.44
N LYS A 9 12.13 53.00 17.28
CA LYS A 9 10.96 52.30 16.71
C LYS A 9 11.14 52.01 15.22
N VAL A 10 11.70 52.96 14.46
CA VAL A 10 12.01 52.76 13.04
C VAL A 10 13.06 51.67 12.86
N GLN A 11 14.10 51.65 13.68
CA GLN A 11 15.11 50.58 13.68
C GLN A 11 14.49 49.21 13.97
N LYS A 12 13.66 49.09 15.01
CA LYS A 12 12.96 47.83 15.32
C LYS A 12 12.02 47.36 14.20
N LEU A 13 11.37 48.29 13.49
CA LEU A 13 10.56 47.98 12.33
C LEU A 13 11.40 47.47 11.17
N ALA A 14 12.57 48.07 10.93
CA ALA A 14 13.52 47.60 9.94
C ALA A 14 14.04 46.19 10.28
N ASP A 15 14.41 45.95 11.54
CA ASP A 15 14.86 44.63 12.01
C ASP A 15 13.74 43.56 11.87
N LEU A 16 12.49 43.95 12.12
CA LEU A 16 11.33 43.05 11.96
C LEU A 16 11.06 42.76 10.48
N ALA A 17 11.15 43.78 9.62
CA ALA A 17 10.99 43.63 8.18
C ALA A 17 12.08 42.71 7.60
N GLU A 18 13.33 42.85 8.03
CA GLU A 18 14.43 41.98 7.62
C GLU A 18 14.18 40.52 8.03
N LYS A 19 13.73 40.29 9.27
CA LYS A 19 13.38 38.95 9.76
C LYS A 19 12.20 38.34 9.00
N MET A 20 11.17 39.13 8.71
CA MET A 20 10.03 38.69 7.91
C MET A 20 10.47 38.32 6.50
N TYR A 21 11.30 39.14 5.86
CA TYR A 21 11.83 38.85 4.53
C TYR A 21 12.61 37.54 4.50
N LYS A 22 13.51 37.32 5.46
CA LYS A 22 14.25 36.06 5.61
C LYS A 22 13.31 34.86 5.79
N ARG A 23 12.29 35.01 6.64
CA ARG A 23 11.31 33.95 6.90
C ARG A 23 10.47 33.62 5.67
N ILE A 24 10.06 34.62 4.91
CA ILE A 24 9.30 34.42 3.66
C ILE A 24 10.17 33.67 2.65
N ASN A 25 11.42 34.06 2.45
CA ASN A 25 12.30 33.35 1.52
C ASN A 25 12.49 31.88 1.92
N HIS A 26 12.70 31.62 3.21
CA HIS A 26 12.83 30.25 3.69
C HIS A 26 11.53 29.44 3.57
N MET A 27 10.36 30.08 3.68
CA MET A 27 9.07 29.42 3.41
C MET A 27 8.88 29.13 1.93
N VAL A 28 9.30 30.05 1.04
CA VAL A 28 9.25 29.84 -0.41
C VAL A 28 10.15 28.68 -0.80
N GLU A 29 11.35 28.58 -0.23
CA GLU A 29 12.27 27.45 -0.44
C GLU A 29 11.64 26.13 0.01
N GLN A 30 11.10 26.06 1.23
CA GLN A 30 10.40 24.86 1.72
C GLN A 30 9.21 24.45 0.85
N LEU A 31 8.48 25.43 0.29
CA LEU A 31 7.37 25.14 -0.63
C LEU A 31 7.87 24.60 -1.97
N GLN A 32 9.01 25.07 -2.46
CA GLN A 32 9.64 24.53 -3.67
C GLN A 32 10.10 23.09 -3.44
N ASP A 33 10.73 22.81 -2.31
CA ASP A 33 11.16 21.46 -1.93
C ASP A 33 9.96 20.51 -1.80
N LEU A 34 8.92 20.95 -1.08
CA LEU A 34 7.70 20.17 -0.92
C LEU A 34 7.04 19.87 -2.27
N ARG A 35 6.97 20.86 -3.16
CA ARG A 35 6.46 20.66 -4.51
C ARG A 35 7.28 19.61 -5.26
N GLY A 36 8.61 19.68 -5.17
CA GLY A 36 9.50 18.68 -5.77
C GLY A 36 9.22 17.27 -5.25
N THR A 37 9.06 17.10 -3.94
CA THR A 37 8.71 15.80 -3.33
C THR A 37 7.34 15.29 -3.78
N VAL A 38 6.35 16.17 -3.90
CA VAL A 38 5.02 15.80 -4.40
C VAL A 38 5.09 15.36 -5.86
N ASP A 39 5.81 16.10 -6.71
CA ASP A 39 5.99 15.76 -8.12
C ASP A 39 6.71 14.40 -8.27
N GLU A 40 7.75 14.14 -7.48
CA GLU A 40 8.46 12.85 -7.44
C GLU A 40 7.56 11.71 -6.96
N THR A 41 6.80 11.95 -5.89
CA THR A 41 5.85 10.95 -5.36
C THR A 41 4.76 10.64 -6.37
N GLY A 42 4.25 11.67 -7.08
CA GLY A 42 3.28 11.50 -8.15
C GLY A 42 3.81 10.60 -9.27
N ALA A 43 5.02 10.89 -9.76
CA ALA A 43 5.68 10.05 -10.78
C ALA A 43 5.86 8.60 -10.31
N ARG A 44 6.22 8.40 -9.04
CA ARG A 44 6.35 7.05 -8.47
C ARG A 44 5.00 6.32 -8.34
N VAL A 45 3.93 7.02 -7.99
CA VAL A 45 2.59 6.44 -7.93
C VAL A 45 2.13 6.03 -9.33
N GLU A 46 2.33 6.87 -10.34
CA GLU A 46 1.99 6.55 -11.74
C GLU A 46 2.73 5.30 -12.24
N GLU A 47 4.02 5.14 -11.88
CA GLU A 47 4.79 3.94 -12.19
C GLU A 47 4.19 2.69 -11.53
N ILE A 48 3.88 2.77 -10.23
CA ILE A 48 3.27 1.67 -9.47
C ILE A 48 1.90 1.30 -10.05
N GLU A 49 1.05 2.27 -10.38
CA GLU A 49 -0.27 2.03 -10.99
C GLU A 49 -0.13 1.26 -12.31
N ARG A 50 0.83 1.66 -13.14
CA ARG A 50 1.12 0.98 -14.41
C ARG A 50 1.64 -0.44 -14.21
N GLU A 51 2.48 -0.68 -13.21
CA GLU A 51 2.94 -2.04 -12.88
C GLU A 51 1.80 -2.90 -12.33
N LEU A 52 0.93 -2.35 -11.48
CA LEU A 52 -0.24 -3.06 -10.94
C LEU A 52 -1.22 -3.47 -12.04
N GLU A 53 -1.47 -2.63 -13.04
CA GLU A 53 -2.29 -3.00 -14.21
C GLU A 53 -1.68 -4.16 -15.00
N GLN A 54 -0.36 -4.15 -15.19
CA GLN A 54 0.35 -5.26 -15.84
C GLN A 54 0.26 -6.54 -15.02
N HIS A 55 0.45 -6.45 -13.70
CA HIS A 55 0.33 -7.59 -12.80
C HIS A 55 -1.10 -8.13 -12.78
N ARG A 56 -2.12 -7.26 -12.77
CA ARG A 56 -3.52 -7.70 -12.86
C ARG A 56 -3.78 -8.47 -14.14
N THR A 57 -3.30 -7.94 -15.27
CA THR A 57 -3.44 -8.61 -16.57
C THR A 57 -2.75 -9.98 -16.58
N LEU A 58 -1.54 -10.05 -16.02
CA LEU A 58 -0.78 -11.31 -15.90
C LEU A 58 -1.49 -12.32 -15.00
N LEU A 59 -1.98 -11.89 -13.85
CA LEU A 59 -2.69 -12.75 -12.90
C LEU A 59 -4.03 -13.25 -13.47
N GLU A 60 -4.74 -12.42 -14.22
CA GLU A 60 -5.99 -12.80 -14.90
C GLU A 60 -5.73 -13.86 -15.97
N ALA A 61 -4.65 -13.72 -16.76
CA ALA A 61 -4.24 -14.74 -17.73
C ALA A 61 -3.88 -16.08 -17.07
N ILE A 62 -3.22 -16.06 -15.90
CA ILE A 62 -2.89 -17.26 -15.13
C ILE A 62 -4.16 -17.88 -14.51
N ALA A 63 -5.06 -17.05 -13.99
CA ALA A 63 -6.31 -17.52 -13.41
C ALA A 63 -7.21 -18.19 -14.45
N GLU A 64 -7.26 -17.65 -15.67
CA GLU A 64 -7.97 -18.27 -16.79
C GLU A 64 -7.39 -19.65 -17.14
N GLU A 65 -6.06 -19.82 -17.11
CA GLU A 65 -5.41 -21.14 -17.34
C GLU A 65 -5.76 -22.17 -16.25
N HIS A 66 -6.05 -21.72 -15.03
CA HIS A 66 -6.34 -22.58 -13.88
C HIS A 66 -7.83 -22.65 -13.51
N ASP A 67 -8.73 -22.10 -14.35
CA ASP A 67 -10.17 -22.02 -14.09
C ASP A 67 -10.53 -21.38 -12.73
N ILE A 68 -9.77 -20.36 -12.32
CA ILE A 68 -9.98 -19.64 -11.06
C ILE A 68 -10.86 -18.41 -11.30
N ASP A 69 -11.95 -18.28 -10.54
CA ASP A 69 -12.77 -17.07 -10.49
C ASP A 69 -12.09 -15.99 -9.63
N VAL A 70 -11.42 -15.04 -10.30
CA VAL A 70 -10.70 -13.94 -9.66
C VAL A 70 -11.64 -13.02 -8.88
N ASP A 71 -12.85 -12.76 -9.37
CA ASP A 71 -13.79 -11.86 -8.71
C ASP A 71 -14.30 -12.45 -7.39
N SER A 72 -14.57 -13.76 -7.36
CA SER A 72 -14.88 -14.48 -6.13
C SER A 72 -13.72 -14.45 -5.15
N ALA A 73 -12.51 -14.79 -5.60
CA ALA A 73 -11.32 -14.85 -4.75
C ALA A 73 -10.97 -13.48 -4.12
N VAL A 74 -11.14 -12.39 -4.87
CA VAL A 74 -10.94 -11.03 -4.36
C VAL A 74 -12.02 -10.67 -3.33
N THR A 75 -13.28 -11.03 -3.59
CA THR A 75 -14.38 -10.78 -2.65
C THR A 75 -14.15 -11.52 -1.33
N ASP A 76 -13.78 -12.79 -1.39
CA ASP A 76 -13.47 -13.61 -0.21
C ASP A 76 -12.31 -13.01 0.58
N ALA A 77 -11.24 -12.57 -0.09
CA ALA A 77 -10.11 -11.92 0.57
C ALA A 77 -10.49 -10.61 1.28
N VAL A 78 -11.35 -9.78 0.66
CA VAL A 78 -11.83 -8.53 1.27
C VAL A 78 -12.72 -8.80 2.48
N ILE A 79 -13.57 -9.83 2.41
CA ILE A 79 -14.38 -10.26 3.56
C ILE A 79 -13.46 -10.74 4.69
N GLN A 80 -12.47 -11.57 4.38
CA GLN A 80 -11.53 -12.10 5.36
C GLN A 80 -10.75 -10.99 6.09
N ASP A 81 -10.28 -9.98 5.35
CA ASP A 81 -9.59 -8.81 5.91
C ASP A 81 -10.52 -7.99 6.83
N ALA A 82 -11.77 -7.77 6.39
CA ALA A 82 -12.77 -7.05 7.17
C ALA A 82 -13.22 -7.79 8.45
N GLU A 83 -13.26 -9.12 8.41
CA GLU A 83 -13.62 -9.98 9.54
C GLU A 83 -12.44 -10.21 10.50
N GLY A 84 -11.24 -9.73 10.16
CA GLY A 84 -10.03 -9.88 10.98
C GLY A 84 -9.63 -11.34 11.17
N ALA A 85 -9.92 -12.18 10.18
CA ALA A 85 -9.66 -13.61 10.27
C ALA A 85 -8.17 -13.91 10.05
N ASP A 86 -7.58 -14.59 11.04
CA ASP A 86 -6.24 -15.18 10.98
C ASP A 86 -6.13 -16.06 9.72
N PRO A 87 -5.08 -15.94 8.87
CA PRO A 87 -4.95 -16.70 7.61
C PRO A 87 -4.80 -18.23 7.78
N SER A 88 -5.02 -18.74 8.98
CA SER A 88 -5.04 -20.16 9.31
C SER A 88 -6.47 -20.72 9.22
N GLY A 89 -7.08 -20.69 8.03
CA GLY A 89 -8.48 -21.08 7.85
C GLY A 89 -8.75 -21.70 6.49
N ASP A 90 -8.54 -23.01 6.43
CA ASP A 90 -9.25 -23.95 5.54
C ASP A 90 -9.19 -23.67 4.03
N ALA A 91 -8.07 -24.06 3.40
CA ALA A 91 -8.16 -24.58 2.04
C ALA A 91 -8.95 -25.89 2.12
N ALA A 92 -10.27 -25.80 1.96
CA ALA A 92 -11.17 -26.93 1.87
C ALA A 92 -10.69 -27.83 0.73
N SER A 93 -9.90 -28.85 1.07
CA SER A 93 -9.61 -29.96 0.18
C SER A 93 -10.95 -30.66 -0.07
N PRO A 94 -11.35 -30.92 -1.33
CA PRO A 94 -12.57 -31.66 -1.58
C PRO A 94 -12.41 -33.05 -0.95
N GLU A 95 -13.30 -33.38 -0.02
CA GLU A 95 -13.40 -34.73 0.54
C GLU A 95 -13.75 -35.70 -0.59
N ASP A 96 -12.84 -36.63 -0.89
CA ASP A 96 -13.06 -37.74 -1.80
C ASP A 96 -13.77 -38.88 -1.03
N PRO A 97 -15.05 -39.19 -1.30
CA PRO A 97 -15.76 -40.23 -0.59
C PRO A 97 -15.68 -41.55 -1.36
N ASP A 98 -14.48 -42.06 -1.63
CA ASP A 98 -14.37 -43.41 -2.23
C ASP A 98 -13.08 -44.15 -1.84
N THR A 99 -13.08 -44.73 -0.64
CA THR A 99 -12.25 -45.92 -0.37
C THR A 99 -13.07 -46.91 0.46
N ALA A 100 -14.10 -47.45 -0.18
CA ALA A 100 -14.66 -48.76 0.16
C ALA A 100 -14.21 -49.77 -0.91
N GLY A 101 -12.94 -50.16 -0.85
CA GLY A 101 -12.35 -51.16 -1.76
C GLY A 101 -11.69 -52.30 -0.98
N THR A 102 -12.42 -53.39 -0.85
CA THR A 102 -12.07 -54.70 -0.26
C THR A 102 -10.64 -55.19 -0.57
N PRO A 103 -9.88 -55.76 0.39
CA PRO A 103 -8.92 -56.81 0.07
C PRO A 103 -9.58 -58.18 0.31
N SER A 104 -9.87 -58.86 -0.80
CA SER A 104 -10.22 -60.29 -0.81
C SER A 104 -8.98 -61.10 -0.44
N GLU A 105 -9.16 -62.12 0.41
CA GLU A 105 -8.16 -63.13 0.82
C GLU A 105 -7.36 -63.73 -0.35
N THR A 106 -6.08 -64.09 -0.13
CA THR A 106 -5.43 -65.33 -0.62
C THR A 106 -4.13 -65.63 0.17
N THR A 107 -4.22 -66.66 1.04
CA THR A 107 -3.30 -67.77 1.43
C THR A 107 -1.75 -67.70 1.52
N GLU A 108 -1.24 -68.60 2.41
CA GLU A 108 0.13 -69.15 2.63
C GLU A 108 1.12 -68.26 3.39
N ASP A 109 1.79 -68.67 4.47
CA ASP A 109 2.31 -70.00 4.84
C ASP A 109 2.58 -70.04 6.38
N ALA A 110 2.57 -71.22 6.99
CA ALA A 110 2.77 -71.43 8.42
C ALA A 110 3.86 -72.48 8.68
N ASP A 111 4.94 -72.07 9.37
CA ASP A 111 5.72 -72.93 10.28
C ASP A 111 6.37 -72.06 11.38
#